data_AF-A0A2X2X430-F1
#
_entry.id   AF-A0A2X2X430-F1
#
_cell.length_a   1.000
_cell.length_b   1.000
_cell.length_c   1.000
_cell.angle_alpha   90.00
_cell.angle_beta   90.00
_cell.angle_gamma   90.00
#
_symmetry.space_group_name_H-M   'P 1'
#
loop_
_entity.id
_entity.type
_entity.pdbx_description
1 polymer ?
#
loop_
_entity_poly.entity_id
_entity_poly.type
_entity_poly.pdbx_seq_one_letter_code
_entity_poly.pdbx_strand_id
1 'polypeptide(L)'
;MEVEQVLDSARKAKNAGSTRFCMGAAWKNPHERDMPYLEQMVQGVKAMGLEACMTLGTLNESQAQRLANAGLDYYNHNLDTSPEFYGNIITTRSVSGTS
;
A
#
# COMPACT_ATOMS: atom_id res chain seq x y z
N MET A 1 -15.21 4.61 4.73
CA MET A 1 -14.98 3.43 3.86
C MET A 1 -14.83 2.26 4.79
N GLU A 2 -15.68 1.24 4.68
CA GLU A 2 -15.57 0.10 5.58
C GLU A 2 -14.47 -0.83 5.07
N VAL A 3 -13.45 -1.05 5.89
CA VAL A 3 -12.31 -1.94 5.58
C VAL A 3 -12.79 -3.28 5.04
N GLU A 4 -13.88 -3.81 5.61
CA GLU A 4 -14.50 -5.07 5.19
C GLU A 4 -14.92 -5.09 3.72
N GLN A 5 -15.49 -4.01 3.19
CA GLN A 5 -15.90 -3.93 1.78
C GLN A 5 -14.70 -3.99 0.83
N VAL A 6 -13.58 -3.37 1.24
CA VAL A 6 -12.32 -3.41 0.49
C VAL A 6 -11.75 -4.83 0.49
N LEU A 7 -11.76 -5.49 1.65
CA LEU A 7 -11.28 -6.86 1.80
C LEU A 7 -12.14 -7.89 1.04
N ASP A 8 -13.46 -7.70 1.01
CA ASP A 8 -14.35 -8.54 0.21
C ASP A 8 -14.06 -8.39 -1.30
N SER A 9 -13.84 -7.16 -1.75
CA SER A 9 -13.45 -6.87 -3.13
C SER A 9 -12.08 -7.48 -3.49
N ALA A 10 -11.10 -7.39 -2.58
CA ALA A 10 -9.79 -8.00 -2.76
C ALA A 10 -9.89 -9.53 -2.84
N ARG A 11 -10.72 -10.16 -2.00
CA ARG A 11 -10.98 -11.60 -2.04
C ARG A 11 -11.60 -12.03 -3.38
N LYS A 12 -12.58 -11.27 -3.88
CA LYS A 12 -13.17 -11.52 -5.20
C LYS A 12 -12.13 -11.41 -6.32
N ALA A 13 -11.28 -10.39 -6.29
CA ALA A 13 -10.19 -10.22 -7.26
C ALA A 13 -9.19 -11.38 -7.21
N LYS A 14 -8.79 -11.83 -6.01
CA LYS A 14 -7.95 -13.02 -5.83
C LYS A 14 -8.58 -14.26 -6.46
N ASN A 15 -9.86 -14.50 -6.17
CA ASN A 15 -10.59 -15.66 -6.71
C ASN A 15 -10.73 -15.59 -8.24
N ALA A 16 -10.71 -14.38 -8.81
CA ALA A 16 -10.67 -14.16 -10.25
C ALA A 16 -9.25 -14.30 -10.86
N GLY A 17 -8.24 -14.65 -10.06
CA GLY A 17 -6.86 -14.88 -10.51
C GLY A 17 -5.95 -13.66 -10.49
N SER A 18 -6.37 -12.55 -9.87
CA SER A 18 -5.49 -11.38 -9.70
C SER A 18 -4.35 -11.68 -8.72
N THR A 19 -3.16 -11.19 -9.04
CA THR A 19 -1.97 -11.24 -8.18
C THR A 19 -1.78 -9.96 -7.36
N ARG A 20 -2.36 -8.85 -7.81
CA ARG A 20 -2.26 -7.52 -7.20
C ARG A 20 -3.63 -6.90 -7.03
N PHE A 21 -3.82 -6.15 -5.94
CA PHE A 21 -5.01 -5.38 -5.69
C PHE A 21 -4.66 -3.91 -5.45
N CYS A 22 -5.19 -3.02 -6.30
CA CYS A 22 -4.94 -1.59 -6.26
C CYS A 22 -6.12 -0.85 -5.63
N MET A 23 -5.90 -0.16 -4.52
CA MET A 23 -6.90 0.67 -3.84
C MET A 23 -6.65 2.14 -4.17
N GLY A 24 -7.69 2.86 -4.55
CA GLY A 24 -7.59 4.27 -4.93
C GLY A 24 -8.53 5.14 -4.10
N ALA A 25 -8.07 6.35 -3.78
CA ALA A 25 -8.91 7.41 -3.25
C ALA A 25 -8.72 8.69 -4.08
N ALA A 26 -9.82 9.40 -4.32
CA ALA A 26 -9.80 10.67 -5.07
C ALA A 26 -9.41 11.85 -4.16
N TRP A 27 -8.26 11.73 -3.48
CA TRP A 27 -7.73 12.75 -2.57
C TRP A 27 -6.48 13.41 -3.14
N LYS A 28 -6.21 14.65 -2.69
CA LYS A 28 -4.90 15.29 -2.91
C LYS A 28 -3.81 14.68 -2.03
N ASN A 29 -4.13 14.39 -0.78
CA ASN A 29 -3.27 13.75 0.21
C ASN A 29 -4.17 13.05 1.26
N PRO A 30 -3.75 11.93 1.85
CA PRO A 30 -4.50 11.30 2.93
C PRO A 30 -4.37 12.12 4.22
N HIS A 31 -5.38 12.05 5.08
CA HIS A 31 -5.33 12.63 6.42
C HIS A 31 -4.87 11.59 7.45
N GLU A 32 -4.25 12.07 8.54
CA GLU A 32 -3.78 11.20 9.63
C GLU A 32 -4.88 10.32 10.26
N ARG A 33 -6.11 10.83 10.32
CA ARG A 33 -7.27 10.06 10.81
C ARG A 33 -7.61 8.85 9.94
N ASP A 34 -7.25 8.89 8.66
CA ASP A 34 -7.55 7.84 7.68
C ASP A 34 -6.46 6.77 7.66
N MET A 35 -5.24 7.12 8.09
CA MET A 35 -4.09 6.21 8.11
C MET A 35 -4.33 4.88 8.83
N PRO A 36 -4.95 4.81 10.02
CA PRO A 36 -5.25 3.52 10.66
C PRO A 36 -6.12 2.60 9.79
N TYR A 37 -7.07 3.16 9.04
CA TYR A 37 -7.92 2.38 8.14
C TYR A 37 -7.15 1.93 6.89
N LEU A 38 -6.31 2.80 6.33
CA LEU A 38 -5.45 2.46 5.18
C LEU A 38 -4.46 1.34 5.53
N GLU A 39 -3.83 1.42 6.69
CA GLU A 39 -2.93 0.37 7.20
C GLU A 39 -3.67 -0.97 7.37
N GLN A 40 -4.89 -0.95 7.94
CA GLN A 40 -5.71 -2.17 8.07
C GLN A 40 -6.08 -2.77 6.70
N MET A 41 -6.40 -1.94 5.70
CA MET A 41 -6.68 -2.42 4.35
C MET A 41 -5.45 -3.09 3.73
N VAL A 42 -4.28 -2.45 3.83
CA VAL A 42 -3.01 -3.00 3.32
C VAL A 42 -2.69 -4.33 4.00
N GLN A 43 -2.77 -4.38 5.33
CA GLN A 43 -2.52 -5.61 6.10
C GLN A 43 -3.46 -6.74 5.68
N GLY A 44 -4.76 -6.45 5.54
CA GLY A 44 -5.73 -7.46 5.13
C GLY A 44 -5.50 -7.98 3.70
N VAL A 45 -5.20 -7.08 2.75
CA VAL A 45 -4.86 -7.47 1.37
C VAL A 45 -3.58 -8.32 1.35
N LYS A 46 -2.55 -7.91 2.10
CA LYS A 46 -1.28 -8.62 2.19
C LYS A 46 -1.43 -10.01 2.81
N ALA A 47 -2.24 -10.13 3.87
CA ALA A 47 -2.56 -11.39 4.53
C ALA A 47 -3.31 -12.37 3.60
N MET A 48 -4.02 -11.86 2.58
CA MET A 48 -4.62 -12.71 1.54
C MET A 48 -3.61 -13.25 0.53
N GLY A 49 -2.34 -12.84 0.58
CA GLY A 49 -1.30 -13.24 -0.37
C GLY A 49 -1.36 -12.50 -1.70
N LEU A 50 -2.04 -11.35 -1.74
CA LEU A 50 -2.00 -10.42 -2.88
C LEU A 50 -0.91 -9.38 -2.68
N GLU A 51 -0.38 -8.86 -3.79
CA GLU A 51 0.40 -7.62 -3.76
C GLU A 51 -0.54 -6.45 -3.44
N ALA A 52 -0.20 -5.66 -2.42
CA ALA A 52 -0.98 -4.49 -2.02
C ALA A 52 -0.48 -3.26 -2.78
N CYS A 53 -1.38 -2.56 -3.46
CA CYS A 53 -1.08 -1.33 -4.18
C CYS A 53 -2.05 -0.21 -3.80
N MET A 54 -1.57 1.03 -3.71
CA MET A 54 -2.42 2.19 -3.39
C MET A 54 -2.12 3.42 -4.26
N THR A 55 -3.15 4.26 -4.44
CA THR A 55 -3.01 5.64 -4.93
C THR A 55 -3.89 6.57 -4.09
N LEU A 56 -3.25 7.44 -3.30
CA LEU A 56 -3.93 8.30 -2.31
C LEU A 56 -3.56 9.79 -2.48
N GLY A 57 -2.90 10.14 -3.59
CA GLY A 57 -2.28 11.45 -3.80
C GLY A 57 -0.88 11.53 -3.22
N THR A 58 -0.48 12.70 -2.72
CA THR A 58 0.84 12.93 -2.13
C THR A 58 0.89 12.46 -0.68
N LEU A 59 1.88 11.61 -0.36
CA LEU A 59 2.19 11.21 1.00
C LEU A 59 3.29 12.08 1.58
N ASN A 60 3.30 12.25 2.90
CA ASN A 60 4.52 12.62 3.63
C ASN A 60 5.35 11.37 4.00
N GLU A 61 6.56 11.58 4.52
CA GLU A 61 7.49 10.52 4.90
C GLU A 61 6.94 9.57 5.96
N SER A 62 6.28 10.10 6.99
CA SER A 62 5.66 9.29 8.04
C SER A 62 4.56 8.37 7.47
N GLN A 63 3.72 8.91 6.59
CA GLN A 63 2.65 8.16 5.94
C GLN A 63 3.19 7.07 5.02
N ALA A 64 4.22 7.39 4.22
CA ALA A 64 4.89 6.43 3.36
C ALA A 64 5.50 5.27 4.18
N GLN A 65 6.20 5.59 5.27
CA GLN A 65 6.81 4.58 6.14
C GLN A 65 5.75 3.69 6.81
N ARG A 66 4.63 4.26 7.26
CA ARG A 66 3.52 3.49 7.86
C ARG A 66 2.90 2.53 6.87
N LEU A 67 2.65 2.95 5.63
CA LEU A 67 2.11 2.08 4.59
C LEU A 67 3.10 0.98 4.19
N ALA A 68 4.39 1.30 4.08
CA ALA A 68 5.44 0.30 3.84
C ALA A 68 5.49 -0.73 4.98
N ASN A 69 5.46 -0.29 6.24
CA ASN A 69 5.43 -1.16 7.42
C ASN A 69 4.17 -2.04 7.48
N ALA A 70 3.03 -1.52 7.00
CA ALA A 70 1.79 -2.27 6.89
C ALA A 70 1.82 -3.35 5.80
N GLY A 71 2.80 -3.28 4.88
CA GLY A 71 3.01 -4.27 3.82
C GLY A 71 2.62 -3.79 2.43
N LEU A 72 2.58 -2.47 2.18
CA LEU A 72 2.30 -1.93 0.86
C LEU A 72 3.47 -2.23 -0.09
N ASP A 73 3.17 -2.93 -1.19
CA ASP A 73 4.18 -3.33 -2.19
C ASP A 73 4.39 -2.25 -3.26
N TYR A 74 3.31 -1.54 -3.63
CA TYR A 74 3.34 -0.55 -4.70
C TYR A 74 2.57 0.71 -4.31
N TYR A 75 3.13 1.87 -4.63
CA TYR A 75 2.43 3.15 -4.54
C TYR A 75 2.36 3.78 -5.93
N ASN A 76 1.16 4.03 -6.45
CA ASN A 76 0.99 4.76 -7.69
C ASN A 76 0.85 6.25 -7.36
N HIS A 77 1.91 6.99 -7.69
CA HIS A 77 1.87 8.43 -7.77
C HIS A 77 1.83 8.80 -9.26
N ASN A 78 0.77 9.45 -9.73
CA ASN A 78 0.83 10.09 -11.04
C ASN A 78 1.90 11.19 -10.94
N LEU A 79 2.92 11.09 -11.78
CA LEU A 79 4.16 11.88 -11.80
C LEU A 79 3.96 13.34 -12.25
N ASP A 80 2.87 13.98 -11.83
CA ASP A 80 2.67 15.42 -12.03
C ASP A 80 3.32 16.27 -10.93
N THR A 81 3.96 15.70 -9.90
CA THR A 81 4.69 16.48 -8.87
C THR A 81 5.68 15.66 -8.01
N SER A 82 6.96 15.98 -8.15
CA SER A 82 8.16 15.62 -7.35
C SER A 82 8.76 14.18 -7.39
N PRO A 83 10.00 14.02 -7.93
CA PRO A 83 10.77 12.76 -7.97
C PRO A 83 11.37 12.25 -6.65
N GLU A 84 11.22 12.97 -5.53
CA GLU A 84 12.10 12.78 -4.36
C GLU A 84 11.71 11.62 -3.42
N PHE A 85 10.54 10.99 -3.61
CA PHE A 85 10.05 9.97 -2.67
C PHE A 85 10.42 8.52 -2.99
N TYR A 86 10.94 8.21 -4.18
CA TYR A 86 11.20 6.82 -4.60
C TYR A 86 12.54 6.24 -4.11
N GLY A 87 13.45 7.07 -3.59
CA GLY A 87 14.80 6.64 -3.24
C GLY A 87 14.95 5.81 -1.95
N ASN A 88 14.02 5.93 -0.99
CA ASN A 88 14.26 5.45 0.38
C ASN A 88 13.52 4.16 0.78
N ILE A 89 12.64 3.59 -0.06
CA ILE A 89 11.84 2.40 0.32
C ILE A 89 12.49 1.07 -0.13
N ILE A 90 13.49 1.10 -1.01
CA ILE A 90 14.18 -0.12 -1.48
C ILE A 90 15.61 -0.16 -0.93
N THR A 91 15.77 -0.77 0.24
CA THR A 91 16.88 -1.67 0.63
C THR A 91 16.81 -1.82 2.16
N THR A 92 16.37 -2.97 2.67
CA THR A 92 17.32 -4.00 3.10
C THR A 92 16.58 -5.32 3.28
N ARG A 93 16.67 -6.21 2.28
CA ARG A 93 16.63 -7.65 2.54
C ARG A 93 17.97 -8.01 3.17
N SER A 94 17.99 -8.25 4.48
CA SER A 94 19.13 -8.91 5.13
C SER A 94 19.22 -10.35 4.61
N VAL A 95 20.12 -10.58 3.66
CA VAL A 95 20.62 -11.93 3.36
C VAL A 95 21.55 -12.29 4.51
N SER A 96 21.03 -12.97 5.53
CA SER A 96 21.87 -13.68 6.50
C SER A 96 22.41 -14.92 5.79
N GLY A 97 23.66 -14.83 5.36
CA GLY A 97 24.41 -15.89 4.72
C GLY A 97 24.55 -17.12 5.61
N THR A 98 24.42 -18.26 4.98
CA THR A 98 24.96 -19.53 5.42
C THR A 98 26.47 -19.45 5.57
N SER A 99 26.99 -19.82 6.73
CA SER A 99 28.26 -20.54 6.91
C SER A 99 28.16 -21.35 8.18
#